data_AF-A0A382X676-F1
#
_entry.id   AF-A0A382X676-F1
#
_cell.length_a   1.000
_cell.length_b   1.000
_cell.length_c   1.000
_cell.angle_alpha   90.00
_cell.angle_beta   90.00
_cell.angle_gamma   90.00
#
_symmetry.space_group_name_H-M   'P 1'
#
loop_
_entity.id
_entity.type
_entity.pdbx_description
1 polymer ?
#
loop_
_entity_poly.entity_id
_entity_poly.type
_entity_poly.pdbx_seq_one_letter_code
_entity_poly.pdbx_strand_id
1 'polypeptide(L)'
;NVDLHNLLVSLAARGITSVLVEGGGILLGSFFDLGLVDKVVAFISPVIIGGEGTQSPVKGIGATTMSDALQLKRSSTYTIGKDLVMTGYVR
;
A
#
# COMPACT_ATOMS: atom_id res chain seq x y z
N ASN A 1 -9.43 16.37 7.90
CA ASN A 1 -9.48 14.99 7.40
C ASN A 1 -9.91 15.07 5.94
N VAL A 2 -9.19 14.43 5.02
CA VAL A 2 -9.50 14.46 3.57
C VAL A 2 -10.33 13.23 3.24
N ASP A 3 -11.43 13.41 2.52
CA ASP A 3 -12.22 12.31 1.99
C ASP A 3 -11.52 11.74 0.74
N LEU A 4 -10.96 10.53 0.88
CA LEU A 4 -10.18 9.88 -0.17
C LEU A 4 -11.05 9.46 -1.36
N HIS A 5 -12.33 9.13 -1.17
CA HIS A 5 -13.23 8.82 -2.28
C HIS A 5 -13.48 10.07 -3.12
N ASN A 6 -13.85 11.17 -2.47
CA ASN A 6 -14.09 12.44 -3.16
C ASN A 6 -12.82 12.98 -3.84
N LEU A 7 -11.65 12.77 -3.23
CA LEU A 7 -10.36 13.07 -3.85
C LEU A 7 -10.17 12.28 -5.16
N LEU A 8 -10.34 10.96 -5.13
CA LEU A 8 -10.18 10.12 -6.32
C LEU A 8 -11.19 10.45 -7.42
N VAL A 9 -12.44 10.75 -7.06
CA VAL A 9 -13.48 11.22 -8.01
C VAL A 9 -13.07 12.55 -8.66
N SER A 10 -12.53 13.49 -7.89
CA SER A 10 -12.04 14.77 -8.40
C SER A 10 -10.85 14.60 -9.35
N LEU A 11 -9.93 13.66 -9.05
CA LEU A 11 -8.81 13.32 -9.93
C LEU A 11 -9.31 12.68 -11.24
N ALA A 12 -10.28 11.76 -11.15
CA ALA A 12 -10.90 11.15 -12.32
C ALA A 12 -11.59 12.20 -13.23
N ALA A 13 -12.28 13.18 -12.65
CA ALA A 13 -12.88 14.30 -13.40
C ALA A 13 -11.84 15.18 -14.14
N ARG A 14 -10.57 15.12 -13.72
CA ARG A 14 -9.43 15.76 -14.39
C ARG A 14 -8.73 14.86 -15.42
N GLY A 15 -9.28 13.68 -15.70
CA GLY A 15 -8.71 12.70 -16.63
C GLY A 15 -7.57 11.87 -16.05
N ILE A 16 -7.33 11.92 -14.73
CA ILE A 16 -6.31 11.11 -14.07
C ILE A 16 -6.88 9.72 -13.83
N THR A 17 -6.34 8.73 -14.52
CA THR A 17 -6.83 7.34 -14.49
C THR A 17 -6.04 6.42 -13.56
N SER A 18 -4.87 6.87 -13.10
CA SER A 18 -4.02 6.13 -12.17
C SER A 18 -3.30 7.09 -11.22
N VAL A 19 -3.18 6.69 -9.95
CA VAL A 19 -2.49 7.45 -8.93
C VAL A 19 -1.46 6.55 -8.27
N LEU A 20 -0.21 7.03 -8.17
CA LEU A 20 0.80 6.44 -7.30
C LEU A 20 0.65 7.06 -5.92
N VAL A 21 0.35 6.23 -4.92
CA VAL A 21 0.20 6.67 -3.53
C VAL A 21 1.45 6.28 -2.75
N GLU A 22 2.18 7.30 -2.30
CA GLU A 22 3.35 7.16 -1.43
C GLU A 22 3.12 7.95 -0.14
N GLY A 23 3.76 7.51 0.95
CA GLY A 23 3.68 8.19 2.23
C GLY A 23 3.93 7.25 3.40
N GLY A 24 3.63 7.73 4.61
CA GLY A 24 3.73 6.93 5.83
C GLY A 24 2.57 5.95 5.99
N GLY A 25 2.74 5.00 6.90
CA GLY A 25 1.79 3.90 7.08
C GLY A 25 0.36 4.32 7.46
N ILE A 26 0.14 5.53 7.99
CA ILE A 26 -1.22 6.06 8.24
C ILE A 26 -1.94 6.33 6.91
N LEU A 27 -1.29 7.01 5.96
CA LEU A 27 -1.91 7.33 4.67
C LEU A 27 -2.16 6.06 3.87
N LEU A 28 -1.14 5.20 3.77
CA LEU A 28 -1.27 3.92 3.07
C LEU A 28 -2.36 3.04 3.72
N GLY A 29 -2.39 3.02 5.05
CA GLY A 29 -3.43 2.35 5.84
C GLY A 29 -4.84 2.78 5.48
N SER A 30 -5.11 4.08 5.43
CA SER A 30 -6.43 4.59 5.05
C SER A 30 -6.88 4.15 3.65
N PHE A 31 -5.96 4.02 2.69
CA PHE A 31 -6.29 3.50 1.37
C PHE A 31 -6.63 2.00 1.40
N PHE A 32 -5.91 1.21 2.19
CA PHE A 32 -6.21 -0.22 2.38
C PHE A 32 -7.53 -0.44 3.10
N ASP A 33 -7.77 0.28 4.21
CA ASP A 33 -8.99 0.18 5.02
C ASP A 33 -10.25 0.54 4.21
N LEU A 34 -10.13 1.48 3.26
CA LEU A 34 -11.20 1.87 2.33
C LEU A 34 -11.29 1.00 1.06
N GLY A 35 -10.41 0.01 0.90
CA GLY A 35 -10.40 -0.87 -0.28
C GLY A 35 -10.03 -0.16 -1.59
N LEU A 36 -9.33 0.97 -1.51
CA LEU A 36 -8.98 1.84 -2.64
C LEU A 36 -7.69 1.45 -3.36
N VAL A 37 -7.01 0.40 -2.90
CA VAL A 37 -5.74 -0.08 -3.49
C VAL A 37 -6.01 -1.17 -4.51
N ASP A 38 -5.57 -0.96 -5.75
CA ASP A 38 -5.62 -1.98 -6.80
C ASP A 38 -4.31 -2.79 -6.90
N LYS A 39 -3.17 -2.12 -6.78
CA LYS A 39 -1.83 -2.72 -6.95
C LYS A 39 -0.87 -2.25 -5.87
N VAL A 40 -0.04 -3.17 -5.39
CA VAL A 40 1.07 -2.92 -4.45
C VAL A 40 2.40 -3.04 -5.18
N VAL A 41 3.33 -2.15 -4.82
CA VAL A 41 4.76 -2.22 -5.12
C VAL A 41 5.49 -2.01 -3.80
N ALA A 42 6.05 -3.08 -3.23
CA ALA A 42 6.73 -3.06 -1.95
C ALA A 42 8.23 -3.25 -2.15
N PHE A 43 9.02 -2.36 -1.54
CA PHE A 43 10.48 -2.42 -1.55
C PHE A 43 10.99 -2.91 -0.19
N ILE A 44 11.90 -3.88 -0.21
CA ILE A 44 12.54 -4.44 0.98
C ILE A 44 14.06 -4.28 0.79
N SER A 45 14.66 -3.44 1.62
CA SER A 45 16.11 -3.21 1.61
C SER A 45 16.84 -4.21 2.52
N PRO A 46 18.10 -4.60 2.24
CA PRO A 46 18.90 -5.46 3.12
C PRO A 46 19.46 -4.65 4.31
N VAL A 47 18.61 -3.86 4.97
CA VAL A 47 18.94 -3.02 6.12
C VAL A 47 17.98 -3.37 7.26
N ILE A 48 18.55 -3.62 8.44
CA ILE A 48 17.79 -3.92 9.65
C ILE A 48 17.88 -2.72 10.58
N ILE A 49 16.74 -2.05 10.80
CA ILE A 49 16.66 -0.88 11.69
C ILE A 49 16.41 -1.32 13.15
N GLY A 50 15.49 -2.27 13.37
CA GLY A 50 15.07 -2.68 14.72
C GLY A 50 14.36 -1.57 15.51
N GLY A 51 13.99 -1.85 16.77
CA GLY A 51 13.38 -0.87 17.68
C GLY A 51 11.90 -1.08 17.92
N GLU A 52 11.52 -1.11 19.20
CA GLU A 52 10.13 -1.14 19.65
C GLU A 52 9.41 0.16 19.27
N GLY A 53 8.17 0.05 18.78
CA GLY A 53 7.39 1.22 18.34
C GLY A 53 7.81 1.81 16.99
N THR A 54 8.68 1.14 16.24
CA THR A 54 8.97 1.51 14.85
C THR A 54 7.72 1.50 13.98
N GLN A 55 7.72 2.36 12.96
CA GLN A 55 6.56 2.58 12.12
C GLN A 55 6.39 1.39 11.14
N SER A 56 5.23 0.73 11.20
CA SER A 56 4.83 -0.23 10.16
C SER A 56 4.62 0.46 8.80
N PRO A 57 4.97 -0.19 7.67
CA PRO A 57 4.68 0.31 6.32
C PRO A 57 3.19 0.55 6.07
N VAL A 58 2.30 -0.23 6.71
CA VAL A 58 0.84 -0.08 6.64
C VAL A 58 0.29 -0.08 8.07
N LYS A 59 -0.47 0.95 8.41
CA LYS A 59 -1.22 1.08 9.67
C LYS A 59 -2.72 1.06 9.37
N GLY A 60 -3.55 1.47 10.32
CA GLY A 60 -5.00 1.55 10.16
C GLY A 60 -5.71 0.51 11.01
N ILE A 61 -6.93 0.18 10.60
CA ILE A 61 -7.78 -0.83 11.24
C ILE A 61 -7.15 -2.21 11.02
N GLY A 62 -6.74 -2.50 9.78
CA GLY A 62 -6.06 -3.75 9.43
C GLY A 62 -6.95 -4.99 9.53
N ALA A 63 -6.37 -6.15 9.20
CA ALA A 63 -7.05 -7.44 9.30
C ALA A 63 -7.02 -7.96 10.74
N THR A 64 -8.15 -8.44 11.24
CA THR A 64 -8.22 -9.07 12.57
C THR A 64 -7.78 -10.54 12.52
N THR A 65 -8.08 -11.23 11.41
CA THR A 65 -7.68 -12.61 11.17
C THR A 65 -6.95 -12.77 9.84
N MET A 66 -6.24 -13.89 9.67
CA MET A 66 -5.56 -14.19 8.41
C MET A 66 -6.54 -14.38 7.23
N SER A 67 -7.78 -14.79 7.49
CA SER A 67 -8.83 -14.87 6.47
C SER A 67 -9.31 -13.50 6.01
N ASP A 68 -9.21 -12.47 6.85
CA ASP A 68 -9.56 -11.09 6.50
C ASP A 68 -8.41 -10.35 5.79
N ALA A 69 -7.21 -10.95 5.80
CA ALA A 69 -6.02 -10.34 5.23
C ALA A 69 -6.07 -10.34 3.70
N LEU A 70 -5.68 -9.20 3.11
CA LEU A 70 -5.53 -9.06 1.67
C LEU A 70 -4.35 -9.90 1.18
N GLN A 71 -4.61 -10.78 0.22
CA GLN A 71 -3.57 -11.56 -0.45
C GLN A 71 -3.28 -10.97 -1.83
N LEU A 72 -2.02 -10.63 -2.09
CA LEU A 72 -1.61 -10.20 -3.41
C LEU A 72 -1.75 -11.36 -4.41
N LYS A 73 -2.44 -11.07 -5.52
CA LYS A 73 -2.61 -11.94 -6.68
C LYS A 73 -1.68 -11.48 -7.80
N ARG A 74 -1.38 -12.40 -8.74
CA ARG A 74 -0.50 -12.15 -9.88
C ARG A 74 0.82 -11.49 -9.45
N SER A 75 1.37 -11.98 -8.33
CA SER A 75 2.53 -11.38 -7.72
C SER A 75 3.81 -11.75 -8.47
N SER A 76 4.76 -10.82 -8.46
CA SER A 76 6.10 -11.01 -9.03
C SER A 76 7.12 -10.37 -8.12
N THR A 77 8.30 -10.98 -8.05
CA THR A 77 9.45 -10.46 -7.32
C THR A 77 10.63 -10.25 -8.28
N TYR A 78 11.38 -9.18 -8.06
CA TYR A 78 12.61 -8.87 -8.80
C TYR A 78 13.50 -7.96 -7.95
N THR A 79 14.75 -7.76 -8.36
CA THR A 79 15.70 -6.89 -7.64
C THR A 79 15.94 -5.59 -8.37
N ILE A 80 16.10 -4.50 -7.62
CA ILE A 80 16.63 -3.23 -8.12
C ILE A 80 17.82 -2.87 -7.24
N GLY A 81 19.03 -2.93 -7.81
CA GLY A 81 20.25 -2.80 -7.03
C GLY A 81 20.33 -3.90 -5.96
N LYS A 82 20.31 -3.50 -4.68
CA LYS A 82 20.35 -4.43 -3.54
C LYS A 82 18.97 -4.73 -2.94
N ASP A 83 17.94 -4.03 -3.38
CA ASP A 83 16.61 -4.13 -2.79
C ASP A 83 15.77 -5.18 -3.53
N LEU A 84 14.95 -5.90 -2.77
CA LEU A 84 13.93 -6.80 -3.30
C LEU A 84 12.64 -5.99 -3.52
N VAL A 85 12.07 -6.12 -4.71
CA VAL A 85 10.80 -5.51 -5.07
C VAL A 85 9.76 -6.60 -5.24
N MET A 86 8.67 -6.51 -4.49
CA MET A 86 7.48 -7.34 -4.66
C MET A 86 6.36 -6.51 -5.25
N THR A 87 5.71 -7.03 -6.28
CA THR A 87 4.52 -6.42 -6.88
C THR A 87 3.37 -7.39 -6.88
N GLY A 88 2.14 -6.88 -6.87
CA GLY A 88 0.94 -7.71 -7.02
C GLY A 88 -0.34 -6.88 -6.95
N TYR A 89 -1.44 -7.48 -7.39
CA TYR A 89 -2.76 -6.87 -7.34
C TYR A 89 -3.52 -7.34 -6.10
N VAL A 90 -4.34 -6.48 -5.51
CA VAL A 90 -5.14 -6.81 -4.32
C VAL A 90 -6.37 -7.66 -4.68
N ARG A 91 -6.74 -7.69 -5.96
CA ARG A 91 -7.91 -8.38 -6.52
C ARG A 91 -7.50 -9.22 -7.73
#